data_AF-A0A928A8Z9-F1
#
_entry.id   AF-A0A928A8Z9-F1
#
_cell.length_a   1.000
_cell.length_b   1.000
_cell.length_c   1.000
_cell.angle_alpha   90.00
_cell.angle_beta   90.00
_cell.angle_gamma   90.00
#
_symmetry.space_group_name_H-M   'P 1'
#
loop_
_entity.id
_entity.type
_entity.pdbx_description
1 polymer ?
#
loop_
_entity_poly.entity_id
_entity_poly.type
_entity_poly.pdbx_seq_one_letter_code
_entity_poly.pdbx_strand_id
1 'polypeptide(L)' 'MDPYVILAIIVVIALVAIFFITYVLNKKTPVPEGCENIKISDENCLSCGNMDCHIKQGIDLKKIEEELKEDE' A
#
# COMPACT_ATOMS: atom_id res chain seq x y z
N MET A 1 19.47 33.10 5.12
CA MET A 1 18.72 31.91 5.59
C MET A 1 19.71 31.07 6.36
N ASP A 2 19.36 30.65 7.58
CA ASP A 2 20.26 29.90 8.44
C ASP A 2 20.66 28.56 7.77
N PRO A 3 21.94 28.14 7.81
CA PRO A 3 22.40 26.91 7.14
C PRO A 3 21.65 25.66 7.61
N TYR A 4 21.21 25.60 8.87
CA TYR A 4 20.41 24.50 9.40
C TYR A 4 18.99 24.49 8.80
N VAL A 5 18.43 25.66 8.50
CA VAL A 5 17.12 25.77 7.84
C VAL A 5 17.20 25.29 6.39
N ILE A 6 18.27 25.63 5.66
CA ILE A 6 18.48 25.14 4.29
C ILE A 6 18.64 23.62 4.29
N LEU A 7 19.43 23.08 5.22
CA LEU A 7 19.63 21.63 5.35
C LEU A 7 18.32 20.89 5.67
N ALA A 8 17.49 21.45 6.57
CA ALA A 8 16.18 20.88 6.89
C ALA A 8 15.25 20.82 5.65
N ILE A 9 15.20 21.88 4.85
CA ILE A 9 14.41 21.92 3.61
C ILE A 9 14.87 20.83 2.62
N ILE A 10 16.18 20.70 2.43
CA ILE A 10 16.76 19.69 1.53
C ILE A 10 16.37 18.28 1.98
N VAL A 11 16.46 18.00 3.28
CA VAL A 11 16.10 16.69 3.85
C VAL A 11 14.62 16.38 3.62
N VAL A 12 13.72 17.35 3.85
CA VAL A 12 12.28 17.15 3.62
C VAL A 12 11.99 16.86 2.14
N ILE A 13 12.58 17.63 1.21
CA ILE A 13 12.41 17.41 -0.23
C ILE A 13 12.93 16.02 -0.62
N ALA A 14 14.07 15.59 -0.08
CA ALA A 14 14.63 14.27 -0.35
C ALA A 14 13.70 13.15 0.14
N LEU A 15 13.15 13.27 1.34
CA LEU A 15 12.21 12.28 1.88
C LEU A 15 10.93 12.17 1.04
N VAL A 16 10.37 13.30 0.61
CA VAL A 16 9.21 13.34 -0.28
C VAL A 16 9.54 12.66 -1.61
N ALA A 17 10.70 12.95 -2.20
CA ALA A 17 11.13 12.31 -3.44
C ALA A 17 11.30 10.78 -3.27
N ILE A 18 11.94 10.35 -2.18
CA ILE A 18 12.11 8.92 -1.86
C ILE A 18 10.74 8.24 -1.73
N PHE A 19 9.78 8.87 -1.05
CA PHE A 19 8.43 8.34 -0.91
C PHE A 19 7.77 8.11 -2.28
N PHE A 20 7.77 9.10 -3.17
CA PHE A 20 7.16 8.94 -4.49
C PHE A 20 7.88 7.90 -5.36
N ILE A 21 9.21 7.88 -5.33
CA ILE A 21 9.99 6.88 -6.09
C ILE A 21 9.67 5.48 -5.59
N THR A 22 9.72 5.27 -4.27
CA THR A 22 9.41 3.96 -3.68
C THR A 22 7.96 3.55 -3.92
N TYR A 23 7.01 4.49 -3.87
CA TYR A 23 5.62 4.24 -4.23
C TYR A 23 5.45 3.76 -5.67
N VAL A 24 6.05 4.45 -6.65
CA VAL A 24 5.98 4.05 -8.06
C VAL A 24 6.66 2.70 -8.31
N LEU A 25 7.80 2.44 -7.66
CA LEU A 25 8.48 1.15 -7.76
C LEU A 25 7.68 0.02 -7.10
N ASN A 26 7.03 0.29 -5.97
CA ASN A 26 6.15 -0.66 -5.30
C ASN A 26 4.96 -1.02 -6.20
N LYS A 27 4.29 -0.02 -6.80
CA LYS A 27 3.20 -0.25 -7.77
C LYS A 27 3.62 -1.06 -9.00
N LYS A 28 4.87 -0.92 -9.45
CA LYS A 28 5.41 -1.69 -10.58
C LYS A 28 5.89 -3.09 -10.21
N THR A 29 5.92 -3.42 -8.92
CA THR A 29 6.37 -4.73 -8.47
C THR A 29 5.28 -5.74 -8.85
N PRO A 30 5.60 -6.73 -9.71
CA PRO A 30 4.62 -7.73 -10.10
C PRO A 30 4.20 -8.56 -8.89
N VAL A 31 2.98 -9.07 -8.93
CA VAL A 31 2.48 -10.04 -7.95
C VAL A 31 3.41 -11.26 -7.97
N PRO A 32 3.83 -11.80 -6.80
CA PRO A 32 4.72 -12.95 -6.75
C PRO A 32 4.10 -14.19 -7.41
N GLU A 33 4.95 -15.03 -8.00
CA GLU A 33 4.53 -16.26 -8.67
C GLU A 33 3.70 -17.15 -7.74
N GLY A 34 2.53 -17.58 -8.22
CA GLY A 34 1.58 -18.40 -7.46
C GLY A 34 0.58 -17.61 -6.61
N CYS A 35 0.67 -16.27 -6.58
CA CYS A 35 -0.28 -15.40 -5.91
C CYS A 35 -1.19 -14.60 -6.87
N GLU A 36 -1.09 -14.82 -8.18
CA GLU A 36 -1.80 -14.02 -9.20
C GLU A 36 -3.32 -14.14 -9.14
N ASN A 37 -3.83 -15.22 -8.52
CA ASN A 37 -5.26 -15.53 -8.44
C ASN A 37 -5.83 -15.42 -7.03
N ILE A 38 -5.06 -14.86 -6.08
CA ILE A 38 -5.57 -14.60 -4.72
C ILE A 38 -6.53 -13.42 -4.79
N LYS A 39 -7.78 -13.72 -5.15
CA LYS A 39 -8.86 -12.75 -5.05
C LYS A 39 -9.24 -12.59 -3.59
N ILE A 40 -9.42 -11.35 -3.18
CA ILE A 40 -10.00 -11.05 -1.87
C ILE A 40 -11.46 -11.51 -1.95
N SER A 41 -11.76 -12.64 -1.30
CA SER A 41 -13.10 -13.17 -1.14
C SER A 41 -13.38 -13.38 0.34
N ASP A 42 -14.67 -13.36 0.70
CA ASP A 42 -15.10 -13.60 2.08
C ASP A 42 -14.54 -14.93 2.60
N GLU A 43 -14.58 -15.97 1.78
CA GLU A 43 -14.06 -17.30 2.09
C GLU A 43 -12.55 -17.32 2.37
N ASN A 44 -11.74 -16.59 1.59
CA ASN A 44 -10.30 -16.48 1.80
C ASN A 44 -9.95 -15.64 3.05
N CYS A 45 -10.69 -14.54 3.29
CA CYS A 45 -10.50 -13.70 4.47
C CYS A 45 -10.97 -14.37 5.77
N LEU A 46 -12.06 -15.14 5.74
CA LEU A 46 -12.59 -15.86 6.90
C LEU A 46 -11.68 -17.04 7.30
N SER A 47 -11.07 -17.70 6.31
CA SER A 47 -10.08 -18.77 6.50
C SER A 47 -8.75 -18.26 7.10
N CYS A 48 -8.46 -16.97 6.97
CA CYS A 48 -7.30 -16.35 7.60
C CYS A 48 -7.43 -16.36 9.14
N GLY A 49 -6.48 -17.01 9.81
CA GLY A 49 -6.42 -17.13 11.27
C GLY A 49 -5.92 -15.88 12.00
N ASN A 50 -5.55 -14.81 11.27
CA ASN A 50 -5.16 -13.54 11.87
C ASN A 50 -6.39 -12.83 12.45
N MET A 51 -6.54 -12.92 13.77
CA MET A 51 -7.64 -12.31 14.53
C MET A 51 -7.54 -10.78 14.60
N ASP A 52 -6.34 -10.22 14.42
CA ASP A 52 -6.06 -8.77 14.44
C ASP A 52 -6.25 -8.11 13.07
N CYS A 53 -6.68 -8.87 12.06
CA CYS A 53 -6.94 -8.33 10.73
C CYS A 53 -8.22 -7.48 10.74
N HIS A 54 -8.08 -6.16 10.76
CA HIS A 54 -9.23 -5.23 10.68
C HIS A 54 -10.07 -5.40 9.41
N ILE A 55 -9.50 -5.99 8.34
CA ILE A 55 -10.24 -6.34 7.11
C ILE A 55 -11.33 -7.39 7.40
N LYS A 56 -11.10 -8.30 8.37
CA LYS A 56 -12.08 -9.30 8.81
C LYS A 56 -13.25 -8.71 9.60
N GLN A 57 -13.05 -7.51 10.16
CA GLN A 57 -14.03 -6.83 11.01
C GLN A 57 -14.87 -5.85 10.19
N GLY A 58 -15.72 -6.39 9.31
CA GLY A 58 -16.90 -5.67 8.79
C GLY A 58 -16.64 -4.64 7.68
N ILE A 59 -15.89 -4.98 6.64
CA ILE A 59 -15.71 -4.11 5.46
C ILE A 59 -16.30 -4.74 4.20
N ASP A 60 -16.93 -3.87 3.39
CA ASP A 60 -17.48 -4.12 2.05
C ASP A 60 -16.34 -4.40 1.06
N LEU A 61 -16.12 -5.69 0.76
CA LEU A 61 -15.09 -6.17 -0.17
C LEU A 61 -15.10 -5.43 -1.51
N LYS A 62 -16.27 -4.97 -1.96
CA LYS A 62 -16.40 -4.25 -3.23
C LYS A 62 -15.67 -2.92 -3.22
N LYS A 63 -15.71 -2.20 -2.10
CA LYS A 63 -15.03 -0.91 -1.97
C LYS A 63 -13.51 -1.07 -2.03
N ILE A 64 -12.99 -2.12 -1.39
CA ILE A 64 -11.56 -2.45 -1.44
C ILE A 64 -11.17 -2.86 -2.87
N GLU A 65 -11.99 -3.66 -3.53
CA GLU A 65 -11.73 -4.08 -4.91
C GLU A 65 -11.79 -2.90 -5.91
N GLU A 66 -12.65 -1.91 -5.66
CA GLU A 66 -12.72 -0.67 -6.45
C GLU A 66 -11.50 0.24 -6.21
N GLU A 67 -11.10 0.47 -4.95
CA GLU A 67 -9.87 1.23 -4.62
C GLU A 67 -8.63 0.58 -5.26
N LEU A 68 -8.52 -0.74 -5.20
CA LEU A 68 -7.41 -1.48 -5.83
C LEU A 68 -7.41 -1.37 -7.37
N LYS A 69 -8.58 -1.29 -8.00
CA LYS A 69 -8.72 -1.12 -9.45
C LYS A 69 -8.48 0.31 -9.92
N GLU A 70 -8.83 1.31 -9.11
CA GLU A 70 -8.46 2.71 -9.37
C GLU A 70 -6.95 2.93 -9.24
N ASP A 71 -6.30 2.13 -8.38
CA ASP A 71 -4.86 2.12 -8.17
C ASP A 71 -4.06 1.26 -9.17
N GLU A 72 -4.69 0.54 -10.10
CA GLU A 72 -4.04 -0.15 -11.26
C GLU A 72 -3.82 0.82 -12.44
#